data_AF-A0A2V8RDR6-F1
#
_entry.id   AF-A0A2V8RDR6-F1
#
_cell.length_a   1.000
_cell.length_b   1.000
_cell.length_c   1.000
_cell.angle_alpha   90.00
_cell.angle_beta   90.00
_cell.angle_gamma   90.00
#
_symmetry.space_group_name_H-M   'P 1'
#
loop_
_entity.id
_entity.type
_entity.pdbx_description
1 polymer ?
#
loop_
_entity_poly.entity_id
_entity_poly.type
_entity_poly.pdbx_seq_one_letter_code
_entity_poly.pdbx_strand_id
1 'polypeptide(L)'
;NKFGGVCVDFEEATKDAQPNLLRFMQELQAAFKPRGWIVVQAVPFDDPDWNYRDYAAASDYLMLMAYDEHYAGSKDTGSISGQSWYEQNLIARMKDLTPAKTIIALGNYGYNWTAGASSAKEVSFQEAVISAKDSEAEIKFDETTRNPYFSYEEEDKSQHTVWFLDSVTAFNQIRAASGYRPAGFALWRLGSEDPSIWSIFGSDQLNPVPDGLKRIVYGYEVDFQGTGELLRVLTRPHDGERSVQTDQKTGFINSEKYISTPSSYVIERTGDHPGSIALTFDDGPDPEYTPAILDILKRENVPATFFVIGKNGQAYPDLLRRIVNEGHELGNHTFTHPNLGEIPGRLTDLELNATQRLIESVTGRSTVLFRPPYFGDAEADKPEEVEPALRAQQLNYIIVGLRIDPSDWKPNVTPDEIVQRTVDKAMDDNPETRGQVVLLHDSGGDRAATIEALPRLIHELRAK
;
A
#
# COMPACT_ATOMS: atom_id res chain seq x y z
N ASN A 1 16.35 -15.58 13.32
CA ASN A 1 15.32 -14.52 13.51
C ASN A 1 15.46 -13.71 14.79
N LYS A 2 16.27 -14.10 15.80
CA LYS A 2 16.53 -13.28 17.02
C LYS A 2 15.27 -12.83 17.80
N PHE A 3 14.21 -13.63 17.77
CA PHE A 3 12.98 -13.33 18.50
C PHE A 3 13.18 -13.44 20.01
N GLY A 4 12.49 -12.58 20.77
CA GLY A 4 12.46 -12.63 22.24
C GLY A 4 11.48 -13.65 22.82
N GLY A 5 10.71 -14.33 21.97
CA GLY A 5 9.62 -15.21 22.38
C GLY A 5 8.78 -15.71 21.21
N VAL A 6 7.60 -16.23 21.52
CA VAL A 6 6.60 -16.68 20.55
C VAL A 6 5.20 -16.26 20.99
N CYS A 7 4.36 -15.89 20.02
CA CYS A 7 2.92 -15.79 20.18
C CYS A 7 2.29 -17.01 19.52
N VAL A 8 1.55 -17.81 20.27
CA VAL A 8 0.80 -18.97 19.77
C VAL A 8 -0.63 -18.53 19.50
N ASP A 9 -1.07 -18.72 18.27
CA ASP A 9 -2.35 -18.22 17.77
C ASP A 9 -3.08 -19.33 17.01
N PHE A 10 -3.72 -20.23 17.77
CA PHE A 10 -4.50 -21.35 17.25
C PHE A 10 -5.97 -21.11 17.61
N GLU A 11 -6.73 -20.51 16.70
CA GLU A 11 -8.04 -19.93 17.00
C GLU A 11 -9.19 -20.95 16.98
N GLU A 12 -9.15 -21.93 16.08
CA GLU A 12 -10.23 -22.91 15.88
C GLU A 12 -10.03 -24.21 16.69
N ALA A 13 -9.43 -24.11 17.88
CA ALA A 13 -9.20 -25.27 18.74
C ALA A 13 -10.53 -25.80 19.30
N THR A 14 -11.01 -26.92 18.73
CA THR A 14 -12.23 -27.58 19.23
C THR A 14 -12.09 -27.98 20.70
N LYS A 15 -13.24 -28.09 21.38
CA LYS A 15 -13.30 -28.52 22.79
C LYS A 15 -12.50 -29.78 23.10
N ASP A 16 -12.50 -30.75 22.20
CA ASP A 16 -11.76 -32.01 22.34
C ASP A 16 -10.25 -31.84 22.12
N ALA A 17 -9.82 -30.83 21.37
CA ALA A 17 -8.43 -30.49 21.14
C ALA A 17 -7.81 -29.66 22.27
N GLN A 18 -8.62 -28.93 23.04
CA GLN A 18 -8.10 -28.02 24.08
C GLN A 18 -7.20 -28.69 25.14
N PRO A 19 -7.46 -29.91 25.64
CA PRO A 19 -6.53 -30.56 26.57
C PRO A 19 -5.13 -30.78 25.98
N ASN A 20 -5.05 -31.09 24.67
CA ASN A 20 -3.78 -31.27 23.99
C ASN A 20 -3.08 -29.94 23.74
N LEU A 21 -3.83 -28.90 23.35
CA LEU A 21 -3.30 -27.55 23.19
C LEU A 21 -2.77 -26.98 24.52
N LEU A 22 -3.52 -27.14 25.61
CA LEU A 22 -3.07 -26.72 26.93
C LEU A 22 -1.80 -27.44 27.36
N ARG A 23 -1.71 -28.76 27.14
CA ARG A 23 -0.49 -29.52 27.42
C ARG A 23 0.69 -29.01 26.60
N PHE A 24 0.49 -28.76 25.31
CA PHE A 24 1.50 -28.15 24.45
C PHE A 24 1.99 -26.82 25.01
N MET A 25 1.07 -25.95 25.45
CA MET A 25 1.42 -24.65 26.03
C MET A 25 2.23 -24.78 27.32
N GLN A 26 1.86 -25.72 28.20
CA GLN A 26 2.61 -26.00 29.43
C GLN A 26 4.04 -26.48 29.13
N GLU A 27 4.19 -27.42 28.20
CA GLU A 27 5.50 -27.95 27.78
C GLU A 27 6.35 -26.86 27.10
N LEU A 28 5.73 -26.02 26.25
CA LEU A 28 6.37 -24.88 25.60
C LEU A 28 6.89 -23.86 26.61
N GLN A 29 6.05 -23.46 27.56
CA GLN A 29 6.42 -22.50 28.60
C GLN A 29 7.55 -23.03 29.48
N ALA A 30 7.49 -24.31 29.87
CA ALA A 30 8.56 -24.95 30.64
C ALA A 30 9.90 -24.99 29.89
N ALA A 31 9.87 -25.14 28.56
CA ALA A 31 11.05 -25.11 27.72
C ALA A 31 11.60 -23.68 27.51
N PHE A 32 10.74 -22.67 27.45
CA PHE A 32 11.12 -21.28 27.17
C PHE A 32 11.61 -20.54 28.41
N LYS A 33 11.02 -20.82 29.58
CA LYS A 33 11.31 -20.13 30.84
C LYS A 33 12.81 -20.10 31.23
N PRO A 34 13.60 -21.20 31.14
CA PRO A 34 15.02 -21.16 31.48
C PRO A 34 15.87 -20.28 30.56
N ARG A 35 15.35 -19.92 29.37
CA ARG A 35 16.02 -19.09 28.37
C ARG A 35 15.60 -17.63 28.45
N GLY A 36 14.62 -17.30 29.31
CA GLY A 36 14.04 -15.96 29.41
C GLY A 36 13.23 -15.56 28.18
N TRP A 37 12.72 -16.53 27.41
CA TRP A 37 11.88 -16.26 26.25
C TRP A 37 10.41 -16.16 26.64
N ILE A 38 9.71 -15.20 26.04
CA ILE A 38 8.30 -14.91 26.33
C ILE A 38 7.40 -15.87 25.56
N VAL A 39 6.36 -16.38 26.21
CA VAL A 39 5.27 -17.13 25.57
C VAL A 39 3.97 -16.36 25.73
N VAL A 40 3.37 -15.96 24.61
CA VAL A 40 2.03 -15.37 24.55
C VAL A 40 1.08 -16.39 23.93
N GLN A 41 -0.14 -16.51 24.48
CA GLN A 41 -1.22 -17.27 23.85
C GLN A 41 -2.33 -16.30 23.47
N ALA A 42 -2.64 -16.20 22.19
CA ALA A 42 -3.84 -15.53 21.71
C ALA A 42 -5.06 -16.43 21.88
N VAL A 43 -6.17 -15.87 22.34
CA VAL A 43 -7.43 -16.60 22.56
C VAL A 43 -8.62 -15.75 22.12
N PRO A 44 -9.72 -16.37 21.68
CA PRO A 44 -10.96 -15.67 21.39
C PRO A 44 -11.46 -14.91 22.62
N PHE A 45 -12.00 -13.70 22.42
CA PHE A 45 -12.45 -12.88 23.54
C PHE A 45 -13.75 -13.38 24.16
N ASP A 46 -14.64 -13.93 23.33
CA ASP A 46 -15.98 -14.39 23.69
C ASP A 46 -16.22 -15.85 23.23
N ASP A 47 -15.46 -16.79 23.79
CA ASP A 47 -15.71 -18.22 23.58
C ASP A 47 -15.72 -18.96 24.94
N PRO A 48 -16.89 -19.40 25.43
CA PRO A 48 -17.00 -20.08 26.72
C PRO A 48 -16.37 -21.49 26.74
N ASP A 49 -16.07 -22.09 25.58
CA ASP A 49 -15.39 -23.38 25.56
C ASP A 49 -13.90 -23.24 25.91
N TRP A 50 -13.30 -22.05 25.80
CA TRP A 50 -11.90 -21.81 26.14
C TRP A 50 -11.64 -21.75 27.65
N ASN A 51 -10.68 -22.53 28.12
CA ASN A 51 -10.23 -22.48 29.52
C ASN A 51 -9.20 -21.37 29.75
N TYR A 52 -9.68 -20.12 29.80
CA TYR A 52 -8.87 -18.91 29.97
C TYR A 52 -7.86 -18.98 31.13
N ARG A 53 -8.28 -19.52 32.28
CA ARG A 53 -7.43 -19.56 33.50
C ARG A 53 -6.22 -20.47 33.32
N ASP A 54 -6.43 -21.65 32.75
CA ASP A 54 -5.35 -22.62 32.58
C ASP A 54 -4.38 -22.17 31.48
N TYR A 55 -4.87 -21.57 30.40
CA TYR A 55 -4.01 -20.95 29.38
C TYR A 55 -3.20 -19.77 29.94
N ALA A 56 -3.80 -18.90 30.76
CA ALA A 56 -3.09 -17.80 31.43
C ALA A 56 -2.02 -18.29 32.43
N ALA A 57 -2.22 -19.47 33.04
CA ALA A 57 -1.23 -20.11 33.89
C ALA A 57 -0.08 -20.73 33.08
N ALA A 58 -0.36 -21.17 31.85
CA ALA A 58 0.58 -21.79 30.92
C ALA A 58 1.30 -20.79 29.99
N SER A 59 1.08 -19.48 30.12
CA SER A 59 1.74 -18.45 29.33
C SER A 59 2.31 -17.32 30.20
N ASP A 60 3.22 -16.51 29.65
CA ASP A 60 3.66 -15.26 30.29
C ASP A 60 2.58 -14.19 30.16
N TYR A 61 1.93 -14.13 28.99
CA TYR A 61 0.76 -13.29 28.75
C TYR A 61 -0.34 -14.07 28.03
N LEU A 62 -1.59 -13.80 28.42
CA LEU A 62 -2.76 -14.20 27.64
C LEU A 62 -3.23 -12.99 26.83
N MET A 63 -3.32 -13.11 25.52
CA MET A 63 -3.78 -12.06 24.63
C MET A 63 -5.23 -12.33 24.23
N LEU A 64 -6.10 -11.39 24.55
CA LEU A 64 -7.53 -11.47 24.27
C LEU A 64 -7.83 -10.76 22.95
N MET A 65 -8.34 -11.49 21.95
CA MET A 65 -8.70 -10.94 20.63
C MET A 65 -10.06 -10.24 20.69
N ALA A 66 -10.08 -9.01 21.18
CA ALA A 66 -11.31 -8.27 21.50
C ALA A 66 -11.92 -7.59 20.27
N TYR A 67 -12.22 -8.41 19.27
CA TYR A 67 -12.83 -8.08 17.99
C TYR A 67 -13.58 -9.32 17.45
N ASP A 68 -14.19 -9.20 16.27
CA ASP A 68 -15.02 -10.23 15.62
C ASP A 68 -16.29 -10.62 16.38
N GLU A 69 -16.97 -9.65 17.01
CA GLU A 69 -18.38 -9.81 17.39
C GLU A 69 -19.24 -10.18 16.17
N HIS A 70 -18.99 -9.49 15.06
CA HIS A 70 -19.45 -9.85 13.72
C HIS A 70 -18.24 -9.95 12.78
N TYR A 71 -18.17 -11.00 11.97
CA TYR A 71 -17.06 -11.31 11.09
C TYR A 71 -17.55 -11.74 9.70
N ALA A 72 -16.63 -12.02 8.77
CA ALA A 72 -16.95 -12.34 7.37
C ALA A 72 -17.99 -13.46 7.20
N GLY A 73 -18.02 -14.45 8.10
CA GLY A 73 -18.95 -15.58 8.08
C GLY A 73 -20.20 -15.39 8.93
N SER A 74 -20.36 -14.25 9.62
CA SER A 74 -21.55 -13.97 10.43
C SER A 74 -22.80 -13.89 9.56
N LYS A 75 -23.89 -14.48 10.06
CA LYS A 75 -25.21 -14.40 9.40
C LYS A 75 -25.82 -13.00 9.49
N ASP A 76 -25.50 -12.29 10.56
CA ASP A 76 -26.00 -10.97 10.85
C ASP A 76 -24.90 -9.93 10.55
N THR A 77 -25.32 -8.80 9.98
CA THR A 77 -24.46 -7.63 9.77
C THR A 77 -24.42 -6.80 11.05
N GLY A 78 -23.23 -6.40 11.49
CA GLY A 78 -23.10 -5.60 12.70
C GLY A 78 -21.68 -5.10 12.97
N SER A 79 -21.54 -4.41 14.10
CA SER A 79 -20.29 -3.87 14.60
C SER A 79 -19.27 -4.98 14.87
N ILE A 80 -18.00 -4.71 14.56
CA ILE A 80 -16.92 -5.70 14.70
C ILE A 80 -16.54 -5.86 16.17
N SER A 81 -16.76 -4.83 17.00
CA SER A 81 -16.51 -4.87 18.43
C SER A 81 -17.32 -3.81 19.17
N GLY A 82 -18.63 -4.03 19.29
CA GLY A 82 -19.54 -3.08 19.91
C GLY A 82 -19.24 -2.88 21.40
N GLN A 83 -19.41 -1.65 21.89
CA GLN A 83 -19.05 -1.25 23.26
C GLN A 83 -19.65 -2.18 24.33
N SER A 84 -20.94 -2.52 24.19
CA SER A 84 -21.64 -3.34 25.19
C SER A 84 -21.12 -4.77 25.21
N TRP A 85 -20.90 -5.37 24.03
CA TRP A 85 -20.28 -6.70 23.90
C TRP A 85 -18.87 -6.69 24.48
N TYR A 86 -18.08 -5.67 24.13
CA TYR A 86 -16.71 -5.52 24.59
C TYR A 86 -16.63 -5.43 26.12
N GLU A 87 -17.43 -4.55 26.74
CA GLU A 87 -17.41 -4.35 28.19
C GLU A 87 -17.90 -5.59 28.96
N GLN A 88 -18.93 -6.27 28.47
CA GLN A 88 -19.44 -7.49 29.11
C GLN A 88 -18.38 -8.60 29.11
N ASN A 89 -17.74 -8.82 27.96
CA ASN A 89 -16.66 -9.80 27.84
C ASN A 89 -15.43 -9.39 28.65
N LEU A 90 -15.03 -8.12 28.61
CA LEU A 90 -13.95 -7.60 29.44
C LEU A 90 -14.21 -7.86 30.94
N ILE A 91 -15.41 -7.55 31.44
CA ILE A 91 -15.79 -7.80 32.84
C ILE A 91 -15.71 -9.30 33.15
N ALA A 92 -16.19 -10.16 32.25
CA ALA A 92 -16.12 -11.61 32.43
C ALA A 92 -14.67 -12.10 32.51
N ARG A 93 -13.81 -11.67 31.56
CA ARG A 93 -12.40 -12.06 31.51
C ARG A 93 -11.61 -11.51 32.70
N MET A 94 -11.84 -10.27 33.13
CA MET A 94 -11.14 -9.66 34.27
C MET A 94 -11.58 -10.21 35.64
N LYS A 95 -12.70 -10.94 35.72
CA LYS A 95 -13.03 -11.75 36.92
C LYS A 95 -12.18 -13.01 37.03
N ASP A 96 -11.75 -13.56 35.90
CA ASP A 96 -11.06 -14.85 35.82
C ASP A 96 -9.55 -14.73 35.67
N LEU A 97 -9.07 -13.61 35.12
CA LEU A 97 -7.68 -13.41 34.74
C LEU A 97 -6.98 -12.37 35.63
N THR A 98 -5.66 -12.46 35.69
CA THR A 98 -4.82 -11.44 36.32
C THR A 98 -4.53 -10.33 35.30
N PRO A 99 -5.02 -9.08 35.50
CA PRO A 99 -4.86 -8.03 34.50
C PRO A 99 -3.40 -7.79 34.08
N ALA A 100 -2.46 -7.81 35.03
CA ALA A 100 -1.03 -7.63 34.76
C ALA A 100 -0.38 -8.73 33.88
N LYS A 101 -1.10 -9.82 33.59
CA LYS A 101 -0.71 -10.88 32.65
C LYS A 101 -1.62 -10.95 31.42
N THR A 102 -2.50 -9.97 31.23
CA THR A 102 -3.48 -9.96 30.14
C THR A 102 -3.17 -8.82 29.18
N ILE A 103 -3.02 -9.16 27.90
CA ILE A 103 -2.94 -8.20 26.80
C ILE A 103 -4.31 -8.17 26.13
N ILE A 104 -4.80 -6.99 25.77
CA ILE A 104 -6.05 -6.86 25.02
C ILE A 104 -5.71 -6.42 23.61
N ALA A 105 -5.98 -7.28 22.63
CA ALA A 105 -5.80 -6.98 21.22
C ALA A 105 -7.06 -6.30 20.68
N LEU A 106 -6.89 -5.16 20.01
CA LEU A 106 -7.96 -4.35 19.44
C LEU A 106 -7.93 -4.48 17.91
N GLY A 107 -9.10 -4.62 17.30
CA GLY A 107 -9.23 -4.62 15.85
C GLY A 107 -9.17 -3.20 15.28
N ASN A 108 -8.74 -3.08 14.03
CA ASN A 108 -8.76 -1.82 13.29
C ASN A 108 -8.96 -2.07 11.78
N TYR A 109 -10.10 -2.68 11.48
CA TYR A 109 -10.57 -3.07 10.15
C TYR A 109 -12.09 -3.11 10.20
N GLY A 110 -12.71 -3.44 9.09
CA GLY A 110 -14.15 -3.61 8.97
C GLY A 110 -14.52 -4.72 8.01
N TYR A 111 -15.81 -4.82 7.77
CA TYR A 111 -16.38 -5.73 6.79
C TYR A 111 -17.46 -5.01 5.98
N ASN A 112 -17.48 -5.26 4.68
CA ASN A 112 -18.52 -4.86 3.74
C ASN A 112 -19.43 -6.06 3.46
N TRP A 113 -20.66 -6.00 3.98
CA TRP A 113 -21.69 -6.99 3.70
C TRP A 113 -22.53 -6.58 2.50
N THR A 114 -22.62 -7.46 1.50
CA THR A 114 -23.56 -7.35 0.39
C THR A 114 -24.82 -8.15 0.70
N ALA A 115 -25.99 -7.52 0.55
CA ALA A 115 -27.27 -8.19 0.78
C ALA A 115 -27.43 -9.43 -0.11
N GLY A 116 -27.69 -10.58 0.51
CA GLY A 116 -27.84 -11.86 -0.18
C GLY A 116 -26.54 -12.62 -0.44
N ALA A 117 -25.38 -12.04 -0.15
CA ALA A 117 -24.11 -12.76 -0.17
C ALA A 117 -23.97 -13.69 1.06
N SER A 118 -23.19 -14.77 0.89
CA SER A 118 -22.92 -15.73 1.96
C SER A 118 -21.79 -15.32 2.91
N SER A 119 -21.01 -14.31 2.54
CA SER A 119 -19.88 -13.80 3.32
C SER A 119 -19.62 -12.33 3.03
N ALA A 120 -19.10 -11.61 4.03
CA ALA A 120 -18.64 -10.24 3.88
C ALA A 120 -17.19 -10.16 3.39
N LYS A 121 -16.84 -9.04 2.76
CA LYS A 121 -15.46 -8.71 2.38
C LYS A 121 -14.80 -7.92 3.50
N GLU A 122 -13.65 -8.36 3.99
CA GLU A 122 -12.82 -7.55 4.91
C GLU A 122 -12.37 -6.27 4.20
N VAL A 123 -12.38 -5.15 4.94
CA VAL A 123 -11.91 -3.84 4.45
C VAL A 123 -11.01 -3.19 5.50
N SER A 124 -9.96 -2.51 5.06
CA SER A 124 -9.18 -1.62 5.92
C SER A 124 -10.01 -0.37 6.30
N PHE A 125 -9.55 0.39 7.30
CA PHE A 125 -10.13 1.70 7.60
C PHE A 125 -10.11 2.61 6.36
N GLN A 126 -8.99 2.61 5.62
CA GLN A 126 -8.84 3.44 4.44
C GLN A 126 -9.82 3.03 3.32
N GLU A 127 -9.93 1.74 3.01
CA GLU A 127 -10.87 1.22 2.03
C GLU A 127 -12.32 1.55 2.39
N ALA A 128 -12.70 1.44 3.68
CA ALA A 128 -14.04 1.78 4.15
C ALA A 128 -14.36 3.27 3.94
N VAL A 129 -13.43 4.17 4.29
CA VAL A 129 -13.62 5.61 4.15
C VAL A 129 -13.63 6.06 2.69
N ILE A 130 -12.81 5.46 1.82
CA ILE A 130 -12.84 5.69 0.37
C ILE A 130 -14.18 5.21 -0.20
N SER A 131 -14.62 4.00 0.15
CA SER A 131 -15.91 3.46 -0.31
C SER A 131 -17.08 4.36 0.08
N ALA A 132 -17.08 4.94 1.29
CA ALA A 132 -18.09 5.89 1.70
C ALA A 132 -18.07 7.17 0.84
N LYS A 133 -16.87 7.68 0.52
CA LYS A 133 -16.71 8.87 -0.33
C LYS A 133 -17.20 8.63 -1.76
N ASP A 134 -16.80 7.52 -2.38
CA ASP A 134 -17.11 7.22 -3.78
C ASP A 134 -18.59 6.88 -3.99
N SER A 135 -19.23 6.32 -2.97
CA SER A 135 -20.68 6.06 -2.95
C SER A 135 -21.52 7.25 -2.47
N GLU A 136 -20.88 8.39 -2.17
CA GLU A 136 -21.52 9.58 -1.55
C GLU A 136 -22.30 9.26 -0.25
N ALA A 137 -21.91 8.19 0.46
CA ALA A 137 -22.55 7.74 1.67
C ALA A 137 -22.06 8.50 2.92
N GLU A 138 -22.99 8.85 3.82
CA GLU A 138 -22.65 9.46 5.10
C GLU A 138 -22.19 8.39 6.10
N ILE A 139 -20.95 8.51 6.59
CA ILE A 139 -20.45 7.72 7.72
C ILE A 139 -21.15 8.17 9.00
N LYS A 140 -21.87 7.24 9.63
CA LYS A 140 -22.64 7.46 10.86
C LYS A 140 -21.94 6.80 12.05
N PHE A 141 -22.05 7.44 13.21
CA PHE A 141 -21.64 6.86 14.49
C PHE A 141 -22.85 6.26 15.18
N ASP A 142 -22.85 4.95 15.43
CA ASP A 142 -23.91 4.31 16.20
C ASP A 142 -23.65 4.49 17.70
N GLU A 143 -24.56 5.16 18.42
CA GLU A 143 -24.37 5.50 19.84
C GLU A 143 -24.35 4.28 20.77
N THR A 144 -24.94 3.16 20.34
CA THR A 144 -25.06 1.93 21.16
C THR A 144 -23.78 1.11 21.13
N THR A 145 -23.27 0.84 19.94
CA THR A 145 -22.03 0.10 19.69
C THR A 145 -20.81 1.01 19.79
N ARG A 146 -20.98 2.32 19.61
CA ARG A 146 -19.92 3.34 19.51
C ARG A 146 -18.93 3.05 18.38
N ASN A 147 -19.43 2.53 17.27
CA ASN A 147 -18.64 2.22 16.08
C ASN A 147 -19.21 2.95 14.87
N PRO A 148 -18.36 3.30 13.90
CA PRO A 148 -18.80 3.89 12.64
C PRO A 148 -19.37 2.84 11.68
N TYR A 149 -20.36 3.26 10.89
CA TYR A 149 -20.94 2.45 9.82
C TYR A 149 -21.55 3.33 8.72
N PHE A 150 -21.79 2.74 7.56
CA PHE A 150 -22.60 3.35 6.50
C PHE A 150 -23.23 2.27 5.62
N SER A 151 -24.19 2.68 4.80
CA SER A 151 -24.82 1.82 3.80
C SER A 151 -24.94 2.57 2.49
N TYR A 152 -24.83 1.86 1.37
CA TYR A 152 -24.95 2.42 0.02
C TYR A 152 -25.59 1.40 -0.93
N GLU A 153 -26.04 1.90 -2.08
CA GLU A 153 -26.60 1.10 -3.18
C GLU A 153 -25.76 1.34 -4.44
N GLU A 154 -25.34 0.28 -5.12
CA GLU A 154 -24.66 0.40 -6.42
C GLU A 154 -25.67 0.50 -7.58
N GLU A 155 -25.20 0.82 -8.80
CA GLU A 155 -26.07 0.96 -9.98
C GLU A 155 -26.87 -0.32 -10.31
N ASP A 156 -26.34 -1.49 -9.96
CA ASP A 156 -26.99 -2.79 -10.14
C ASP A 156 -28.03 -3.12 -9.05
N LYS A 157 -28.26 -2.18 -8.11
CA LYS A 157 -29.15 -2.25 -6.95
C LYS A 157 -28.68 -3.18 -5.82
N SER A 158 -27.44 -3.65 -5.89
CA SER A 158 -26.82 -4.33 -4.75
C SER A 158 -26.77 -3.38 -3.55
N GLN A 159 -27.16 -3.89 -2.38
CA GLN A 159 -27.18 -3.13 -1.13
C GLN A 159 -25.98 -3.54 -0.31
N HIS A 160 -25.21 -2.54 0.12
CA HIS A 160 -24.02 -2.74 0.92
C HIS A 160 -24.17 -2.10 2.29
N THR A 161 -23.64 -2.75 3.31
CA THR A 161 -23.50 -2.17 4.65
C THR A 161 -22.11 -2.45 5.17
N VAL A 162 -21.42 -1.38 5.54
CA VAL A 162 -20.04 -1.41 6.01
C VAL A 162 -20.02 -1.01 7.46
N TRP A 163 -19.50 -1.90 8.31
CA TRP A 163 -19.12 -1.61 9.69
C TRP A 163 -17.61 -1.70 9.79
N PHE A 164 -16.99 -0.74 10.46
CA PHE A 164 -15.54 -0.71 10.61
C PHE A 164 -15.14 -0.15 11.96
N LEU A 165 -13.88 -0.39 12.32
CA LEU A 165 -13.26 0.11 13.55
C LEU A 165 -12.33 1.27 13.23
N ASP A 166 -12.20 2.18 14.18
CA ASP A 166 -11.36 3.36 14.07
C ASP A 166 -10.76 3.75 15.42
N SER A 167 -10.01 4.86 15.46
CA SER A 167 -9.33 5.30 16.68
C SER A 167 -10.29 5.77 17.76
N VAL A 168 -11.48 6.25 17.40
CA VAL A 168 -12.52 6.59 18.38
C VAL A 168 -13.01 5.33 19.08
N THR A 169 -13.21 4.25 18.33
CA THR A 169 -13.54 2.93 18.85
C THR A 169 -12.43 2.41 19.76
N ALA A 170 -11.19 2.41 19.30
CA ALA A 170 -10.03 1.95 20.07
C ALA A 170 -9.85 2.78 21.37
N PHE A 171 -10.06 4.09 21.32
CA PHE A 171 -10.02 4.96 22.50
C PHE A 171 -11.03 4.52 23.55
N ASN A 172 -12.28 4.26 23.16
CA ASN A 172 -13.33 3.83 24.08
C ASN A 172 -13.04 2.45 24.68
N GLN A 173 -12.49 1.52 23.90
CA GLN A 173 -12.09 0.21 24.38
C GLN A 173 -10.93 0.29 25.39
N ILE A 174 -9.87 1.04 25.05
CA ILE A 174 -8.75 1.31 25.94
C ILE A 174 -9.24 1.96 27.23
N ARG A 175 -10.16 2.91 27.15
CA ARG A 175 -10.74 3.57 28.31
C ARG A 175 -11.47 2.59 29.24
N ALA A 176 -12.30 1.71 28.68
CA ALA A 176 -13.00 0.68 29.46
C ALA A 176 -12.02 -0.29 30.15
N ALA A 177 -10.96 -0.68 29.45
CA ALA A 177 -9.93 -1.59 29.99
C ALA A 177 -8.95 -0.94 30.97
N SER A 178 -8.71 0.36 30.86
CA SER A 178 -7.67 1.09 31.62
C SER A 178 -7.82 0.94 33.14
N GLY A 179 -9.06 0.85 33.64
CA GLY A 179 -9.33 0.67 35.07
C GLY A 179 -8.78 -0.64 35.65
N TYR A 180 -8.65 -1.68 34.82
CA TYR A 180 -8.11 -2.99 35.21
C TYR A 180 -6.59 -3.03 35.21
N ARG A 181 -5.92 -2.10 34.51
CA ARG A 181 -4.47 -2.07 34.30
C ARG A 181 -3.96 -3.38 33.66
N PRO A 182 -4.39 -3.69 32.42
CA PRO A 182 -3.85 -4.83 31.69
C PRO A 182 -2.33 -4.69 31.48
N ALA A 183 -1.67 -5.79 31.13
CA ALA A 183 -0.26 -5.81 30.77
C ALA A 183 0.08 -4.88 29.59
N GLY A 184 -0.89 -4.71 28.68
CA GLY A 184 -0.79 -3.82 27.54
C GLY A 184 -1.93 -4.01 26.56
N PHE A 185 -1.84 -3.28 25.45
CA PHE A 185 -2.75 -3.39 24.31
C PHE A 185 -1.97 -3.85 23.08
N ALA A 186 -2.62 -4.62 22.23
CA ALA A 186 -2.11 -5.02 20.91
C ALA A 186 -3.07 -4.50 19.84
N LEU A 187 -2.59 -4.42 18.59
CA LEU A 187 -3.35 -3.92 17.46
C LEU A 187 -3.36 -4.98 16.34
N TRP A 188 -4.55 -5.29 15.85
CA TRP A 188 -4.77 -6.13 14.67
C TRP A 188 -5.42 -5.29 13.54
N ARG A 189 -4.70 -4.93 12.48
CA ARG A 189 -3.26 -5.16 12.25
C ARG A 189 -2.61 -3.91 11.68
N LEU A 190 -1.28 -3.87 11.75
CA LEU A 190 -0.51 -2.78 11.14
C LEU A 190 -0.77 -2.71 9.64
N GLY A 191 -0.98 -1.50 9.14
CA GLY A 191 -1.30 -1.19 7.75
C GLY A 191 -2.80 -1.12 7.44
N SER A 192 -3.69 -1.55 8.33
CA SER A 192 -5.15 -1.45 8.11
C SER A 192 -5.81 -0.33 8.92
N GLU A 193 -5.05 0.29 9.82
CA GLU A 193 -5.58 1.19 10.84
C GLU A 193 -6.09 2.53 10.33
N ASP A 194 -7.00 3.10 11.10
CA ASP A 194 -7.06 4.55 11.26
C ASP A 194 -5.73 5.11 11.80
N PRO A 195 -5.00 5.95 11.04
CA PRO A 195 -3.67 6.44 11.44
C PRO A 195 -3.67 7.27 12.73
N SER A 196 -4.80 7.87 13.09
CA SER A 196 -4.90 8.65 14.34
C SER A 196 -4.79 7.77 15.60
N ILE A 197 -4.78 6.43 15.45
CA ILE A 197 -4.64 5.48 16.57
C ILE A 197 -3.29 5.61 17.26
N TRP A 198 -2.27 6.07 16.53
CA TRP A 198 -0.92 6.34 17.06
C TRP A 198 -0.85 7.58 17.95
N SER A 199 -1.90 8.41 17.98
CA SER A 199 -2.07 9.41 19.04
C SER A 199 -2.51 8.78 20.37
N ILE A 200 -3.01 7.54 20.33
CA ILE A 200 -3.44 6.75 21.49
C ILE A 200 -2.38 5.74 21.92
N PHE A 201 -1.87 4.97 20.97
CA PHE A 201 -0.82 3.98 21.20
C PHE A 201 0.54 4.64 21.43
N GLY A 202 1.42 3.98 22.19
CA GLY A 202 2.77 4.47 22.46
C GLY A 202 2.85 5.63 23.47
N SER A 203 1.74 6.03 24.07
CA SER A 203 1.69 7.00 25.16
C SER A 203 1.73 6.32 26.53
N ASP A 204 2.56 6.83 27.44
CA ASP A 204 2.53 6.44 28.86
C ASP A 204 1.28 6.98 29.60
N GLN A 205 0.48 7.82 28.93
CA GLN A 205 -0.78 8.36 29.48
C GLN A 205 -1.95 7.44 29.15
N LEU A 206 -2.54 6.86 30.20
CA LEU A 206 -3.84 6.18 30.12
C LEU A 206 -4.92 7.21 29.77
N ASN A 207 -5.48 7.14 28.56
CA ASN A 207 -6.48 8.05 27.97
C ASN A 207 -5.91 9.40 27.45
N PRO A 208 -5.31 9.41 26.26
CA PRO A 208 -4.76 10.62 25.66
C PRO A 208 -5.83 11.61 25.19
N VAL A 209 -5.37 12.81 24.81
CA VAL A 209 -6.21 13.96 24.49
C VAL A 209 -7.06 13.68 23.23
N PRO A 210 -8.40 13.84 23.29
CA PRO A 210 -9.29 13.62 22.13
C PRO A 210 -8.95 14.46 20.90
N ASP A 211 -8.18 15.54 21.05
CA ASP A 211 -7.75 16.39 19.94
C ASP A 211 -6.86 15.66 18.93
N GLY A 212 -6.08 14.65 19.37
CA GLY A 212 -5.26 13.82 18.47
C GLY A 212 -6.10 12.97 17.50
N LEU A 213 -7.36 12.70 17.85
CA LEU A 213 -8.30 11.90 17.06
C LEU A 213 -9.01 12.73 15.99
N LYS A 214 -8.98 14.06 16.10
CA LYS A 214 -9.72 14.96 15.20
C LYS A 214 -9.11 15.04 13.80
N ARG A 215 -7.81 14.79 13.66
CA ARG A 215 -7.09 14.87 12.39
C ARG A 215 -6.69 13.47 11.94
N ILE A 216 -7.04 13.13 10.70
CA ILE A 216 -6.79 11.83 10.09
C ILE A 216 -5.80 12.03 8.95
N VAL A 217 -4.58 11.51 9.09
CA VAL A 217 -3.50 11.70 8.10
C VAL A 217 -3.15 10.36 7.49
N TYR A 218 -3.53 10.12 6.24
CA TYR A 218 -3.09 8.91 5.52
C TYR A 218 -1.59 8.96 5.25
N GLY A 219 -0.92 7.83 5.44
CA GLY A 219 0.52 7.70 5.28
C GLY A 219 0.97 6.65 4.28
N TYR A 220 0.08 5.86 3.66
CA TYR A 220 0.51 4.53 3.21
C TYR A 220 0.10 4.08 1.81
N GLU A 221 -1.00 4.55 1.20
CA GLU A 221 -1.45 4.00 -0.09
C GLU A 221 -1.78 5.09 -1.11
N VAL A 222 -1.41 4.85 -2.37
CA VAL A 222 -1.74 5.65 -3.56
C VAL A 222 -2.90 4.99 -4.28
N ASP A 223 -3.91 5.77 -4.64
CA ASP A 223 -5.06 5.31 -5.40
C ASP A 223 -4.85 5.54 -6.90
N PHE A 224 -5.39 4.65 -7.73
CA PHE A 224 -5.25 4.70 -9.18
C PHE A 224 -6.61 4.67 -9.86
N GLN A 225 -6.80 5.56 -10.84
CA GLN A 225 -7.98 5.55 -11.69
C GLN A 225 -7.61 5.47 -13.16
N GLY A 226 -8.41 4.74 -13.94
CA GLY A 226 -8.16 4.53 -15.36
C GLY A 226 -7.07 3.48 -15.63
N THR A 227 -6.70 3.34 -16.91
CA THR A 227 -5.77 2.32 -17.38
C THR A 227 -4.69 2.92 -18.28
N GLY A 228 -3.53 2.24 -18.38
CA GLY A 228 -2.38 2.67 -19.18
C GLY A 228 -1.21 3.15 -18.33
N GLU A 229 -0.23 3.77 -18.99
CA GLU A 229 1.10 4.05 -18.40
C GLU A 229 1.52 5.51 -18.51
N LEU A 230 0.63 6.38 -18.97
CA LEU A 230 0.80 7.83 -18.84
C LEU A 230 0.16 8.27 -17.53
N LEU A 231 1.01 8.65 -16.58
CA LEU A 231 0.60 8.91 -15.20
C LEU A 231 0.41 10.41 -14.97
N ARG A 232 -0.70 10.78 -14.34
CA ARG A 232 -1.00 12.15 -13.92
C ARG A 232 -1.54 12.16 -12.50
N VAL A 233 -0.90 12.92 -11.61
CA VAL A 233 -1.39 13.13 -10.25
C VAL A 233 -2.58 14.10 -10.31
N LEU A 234 -3.78 13.62 -10.01
CA LEU A 234 -5.02 14.42 -10.01
C LEU A 234 -5.27 15.11 -8.68
N THR A 235 -5.21 14.32 -7.62
CA THR A 235 -5.58 14.74 -6.28
C THR A 235 -4.37 14.64 -5.39
N ARG A 236 -4.12 15.70 -4.63
CA ARG A 236 -3.15 15.66 -3.53
C ARG A 236 -3.85 15.11 -2.31
N PRO A 237 -3.15 14.34 -1.46
CA PRO A 237 -3.69 13.94 -0.19
C PRO A 237 -4.08 15.20 0.59
N HIS A 238 -5.27 15.18 1.15
CA HIS A 238 -5.63 16.10 2.20
C HIS A 238 -5.97 15.31 3.44
N ASP A 239 -5.65 15.91 4.58
CA ASP A 239 -6.03 15.33 5.85
C ASP A 239 -7.55 15.27 5.95
N GLY A 240 -8.01 14.22 6.60
CA GLY A 240 -9.37 14.12 7.08
C GLY A 240 -9.53 14.88 8.39
N GLU A 241 -10.75 15.31 8.63
CA GLU A 241 -11.14 15.93 9.87
C GLU A 241 -12.40 15.27 10.40
N ARG A 242 -12.42 15.01 11.70
CA ARG A 242 -13.61 14.59 12.42
C ARG A 242 -13.80 15.42 13.69
N SER A 243 -15.06 15.64 14.05
CA SER A 243 -15.40 16.11 15.39
C SER A 243 -15.68 14.93 16.30
N VAL A 244 -15.20 15.02 17.54
CA VAL A 244 -15.47 14.03 18.60
C VAL A 244 -16.05 14.75 19.82
N GLN A 245 -17.05 14.15 20.45
CA GLN A 245 -17.60 14.63 21.72
C GLN A 245 -17.41 13.60 22.81
N THR A 246 -16.97 14.06 23.98
CA THR A 246 -16.71 13.23 25.13
C THR A 246 -17.76 13.49 26.20
N ASP A 247 -18.35 12.42 26.73
CA ASP A 247 -19.20 12.49 27.92
C ASP A 247 -18.35 12.92 29.13
N GLN A 248 -18.67 14.07 29.73
CA GLN A 248 -17.84 14.65 30.80
C GLN A 248 -17.81 13.83 32.09
N LYS A 249 -18.78 12.92 32.31
CA LYS A 249 -18.86 12.12 33.55
C LYS A 249 -18.06 10.83 33.43
N THR A 250 -18.21 10.16 32.31
CA THR A 250 -17.62 8.84 32.05
C THR A 250 -16.31 8.95 31.29
N GLY A 251 -16.13 10.03 30.53
CA GLY A 251 -15.02 10.37 29.64
C GLY A 251 -14.94 9.50 28.38
N PHE A 252 -15.99 8.72 28.07
CA PHE A 252 -16.10 8.03 26.79
C PHE A 252 -16.48 9.00 25.69
N ILE A 253 -16.03 8.72 24.46
CA ILE A 253 -16.53 9.40 23.27
C ILE A 253 -17.93 8.83 22.98
N ASN A 254 -18.91 9.72 22.88
CA ASN A 254 -20.32 9.37 22.65
C ASN A 254 -20.86 9.92 21.33
N SER A 255 -20.07 10.69 20.60
CA SER A 255 -20.41 11.16 19.27
C SER A 255 -19.14 11.39 18.46
N GLU A 256 -19.21 10.99 17.20
CA GLU A 256 -18.23 11.26 16.17
C GLU A 256 -18.96 11.74 14.92
N LYS A 257 -18.35 12.69 14.22
CA LYS A 257 -18.78 13.09 12.89
C LYS A 257 -17.59 13.39 12.01
N TYR A 258 -17.51 12.71 10.87
CA TYR A 258 -16.56 13.01 9.81
C TYR A 258 -16.95 14.36 9.17
N ILE A 259 -16.07 15.36 9.30
CA ILE A 259 -16.21 16.69 8.69
C ILE A 259 -15.68 16.65 7.26
N SER A 260 -14.54 15.98 7.07
CA SER A 260 -13.96 15.67 5.76
C SER A 260 -13.28 14.31 5.83
N THR A 261 -13.48 13.49 4.80
CA THR A 261 -12.77 12.21 4.68
C THR A 261 -11.35 12.49 4.19
N PRO A 262 -10.31 11.87 4.78
CA PRO A 262 -8.95 11.96 4.24
C PRO A 262 -8.89 11.41 2.81
N SER A 263 -7.93 11.89 2.01
CA SER A 263 -7.65 11.35 0.67
C SER A 263 -6.20 10.94 0.51
N SER A 264 -5.94 9.93 -0.30
CA SER A 264 -4.61 9.57 -0.80
C SER A 264 -4.23 10.45 -2.01
N TYR A 265 -3.02 10.24 -2.54
CA TYR A 265 -2.76 10.63 -3.92
C TYR A 265 -3.66 9.82 -4.84
N VAL A 266 -4.30 10.48 -5.81
CA VAL A 266 -4.98 9.80 -6.92
C VAL A 266 -4.14 10.00 -8.17
N ILE A 267 -3.62 8.90 -8.71
CA ILE A 267 -2.90 8.86 -9.98
C ILE A 267 -3.87 8.39 -11.07
N GLU A 268 -4.10 9.25 -12.05
CA GLU A 268 -4.78 8.89 -13.26
C GLU A 268 -3.81 8.19 -14.21
N ARG A 269 -4.21 7.00 -14.66
CA ARG A 269 -3.58 6.25 -15.73
C ARG A 269 -4.32 6.53 -17.04
N THR A 270 -3.55 6.85 -18.07
CA THR A 270 -4.07 7.07 -19.43
C THR A 270 -3.12 6.46 -20.47
N GLY A 271 -3.53 6.52 -21.74
CA GLY A 271 -2.70 6.09 -22.87
C GLY A 271 -2.86 4.60 -23.22
N ASP A 272 -3.81 3.93 -22.58
CA ASP A 272 -4.13 2.55 -22.87
C ASP A 272 -4.77 2.38 -24.26
N HIS A 273 -4.08 1.65 -25.12
CA HIS A 273 -4.47 1.37 -26.48
C HIS A 273 -4.12 -0.09 -26.88
N PRO A 274 -5.05 -1.05 -26.64
CA PRO A 274 -4.82 -2.46 -26.92
C PRO A 274 -4.30 -2.73 -28.34
N GLY A 275 -3.32 -3.62 -28.46
CA GLY A 275 -2.66 -3.95 -29.73
C GLY A 275 -1.60 -2.93 -30.18
N SER A 276 -1.18 -2.02 -29.31
CA SER A 276 -0.06 -1.10 -29.55
C SER A 276 0.98 -1.21 -28.44
N ILE A 277 2.26 -1.25 -28.82
CA ILE A 277 3.39 -1.30 -27.90
C ILE A 277 4.38 -0.17 -28.25
N ALA A 278 4.85 0.55 -27.24
CA ALA A 278 5.91 1.54 -27.34
C ALA A 278 7.23 0.96 -26.83
N LEU A 279 8.27 0.98 -27.67
CA LEU A 279 9.63 0.67 -27.23
C LEU A 279 10.29 1.91 -26.64
N THR A 280 10.84 1.77 -25.44
CA THR A 280 11.54 2.85 -24.74
C THR A 280 12.90 2.40 -24.23
N PHE A 281 13.85 3.34 -24.18
CA PHE A 281 15.22 3.10 -23.74
C PHE A 281 15.64 4.12 -22.68
N ASP A 282 16.15 3.64 -21.56
CA ASP A 282 16.63 4.46 -20.44
C ASP A 282 18.17 4.46 -20.34
N ASP A 283 18.68 5.42 -19.57
CA ASP A 283 20.07 5.66 -19.20
C ASP A 283 20.99 6.26 -20.26
N GLY A 284 20.66 6.16 -21.54
CA GLY A 284 21.50 6.67 -22.62
C GLY A 284 21.67 8.20 -22.67
N PRO A 285 22.42 8.69 -23.68
CA PRO A 285 23.07 7.91 -24.74
C PRO A 285 24.46 7.37 -24.34
N ASP A 286 24.76 6.14 -24.75
CA ASP A 286 26.06 5.49 -24.70
C ASP A 286 26.71 5.47 -26.10
N PRO A 287 28.04 5.68 -26.24
CA PRO A 287 28.68 5.76 -27.56
C PRO A 287 28.80 4.41 -28.30
N GLU A 288 28.62 3.29 -27.62
CA GLU A 288 28.66 1.95 -28.21
C GLU A 288 27.25 1.41 -28.44
N TYR A 289 26.40 1.45 -27.42
CA TYR A 289 25.11 0.77 -27.46
C TYR A 289 23.99 1.58 -28.15
N THR A 290 23.87 2.87 -27.87
CA THR A 290 22.83 3.71 -28.48
C THR A 290 22.92 3.71 -30.02
N PRO A 291 24.11 3.86 -30.66
CA PRO A 291 24.21 3.77 -32.12
C PRO A 291 23.74 2.44 -32.69
N ALA A 292 24.08 1.33 -32.03
CA ALA A 292 23.72 -0.02 -32.48
C ALA A 292 22.20 -0.25 -32.39
N ILE A 293 21.57 0.24 -31.31
CA ILE A 293 20.12 0.21 -31.14
C ILE A 293 19.44 1.05 -32.23
N LEU A 294 19.91 2.27 -32.49
CA LEU A 294 19.38 3.13 -33.58
C LEU A 294 19.48 2.46 -34.95
N ASP A 295 20.61 1.79 -35.25
CA ASP A 295 20.79 1.05 -36.50
C ASP A 295 19.78 -0.09 -36.65
N ILE A 296 19.51 -0.83 -35.56
CA ILE A 296 18.49 -1.88 -35.53
C ILE A 296 17.10 -1.27 -35.76
N LEU A 297 16.71 -0.27 -34.98
CA LEU A 297 15.40 0.37 -35.08
C LEU A 297 15.14 0.92 -36.49
N LYS A 298 16.15 1.53 -37.11
CA LYS A 298 16.09 1.99 -38.50
C LYS A 298 15.90 0.86 -39.50
N ARG A 299 16.62 -0.26 -39.33
CA ARG A 299 16.47 -1.45 -40.20
C ARG A 299 15.08 -2.07 -40.07
N GLU A 300 14.57 -2.14 -38.83
CA GLU A 300 13.25 -2.69 -38.55
C GLU A 300 12.10 -1.70 -38.83
N ASN A 301 12.42 -0.43 -39.14
CA ASN A 301 11.47 0.67 -39.33
C ASN A 301 10.51 0.83 -38.13
N VAL A 302 11.08 0.90 -36.93
CA VAL A 302 10.36 1.06 -35.66
C VAL A 302 10.84 2.34 -34.96
N PRO A 303 9.97 3.34 -34.72
CA PRO A 303 10.31 4.47 -33.86
C PRO A 303 10.35 4.03 -32.39
N ALA A 304 11.04 4.80 -31.55
CA ALA A 304 11.21 4.52 -30.13
C ALA A 304 11.35 5.83 -29.35
N THR A 305 11.24 5.76 -28.03
CA THR A 305 11.47 6.91 -27.13
C THR A 305 12.72 6.66 -26.28
N PHE A 306 13.61 7.63 -26.17
CA PHE A 306 14.84 7.53 -25.38
C PHE A 306 14.77 8.50 -24.20
N PHE A 307 14.70 7.99 -22.97
CA PHE A 307 14.77 8.77 -21.74
C PHE A 307 16.24 8.96 -21.37
N VAL A 308 16.77 10.14 -21.68
CA VAL A 308 18.22 10.39 -21.62
C VAL A 308 18.66 10.97 -20.28
N ILE A 309 19.80 10.48 -19.79
CA ILE A 309 20.52 11.10 -18.68
C ILE A 309 21.29 12.31 -19.24
N GLY A 310 21.05 13.48 -18.67
CA GLY A 310 21.65 14.74 -19.14
C GLY A 310 23.18 14.71 -19.20
N LYS A 311 23.85 14.13 -18.20
CA LYS A 311 25.31 13.94 -18.20
C LYS A 311 25.81 13.15 -19.41
N ASN A 312 25.10 12.10 -19.79
CA ASN A 312 25.45 11.28 -20.95
C ASN A 312 25.17 12.04 -22.26
N GLY A 313 24.03 12.72 -22.33
CA GLY A 313 23.70 13.60 -23.46
C GLY A 313 24.70 14.74 -23.67
N GLN A 314 25.27 15.28 -22.59
CA GLN A 314 26.31 16.30 -22.63
C GLN A 314 27.62 15.75 -23.21
N ALA A 315 27.97 14.50 -22.87
CA ALA A 315 29.16 13.83 -23.39
C ALA A 315 29.01 13.45 -24.87
N TYR A 316 27.79 13.10 -25.30
CA TYR A 316 27.51 12.60 -26.65
C TYR A 316 26.37 13.37 -27.36
N PRO A 317 26.51 14.69 -27.58
CA PRO A 317 25.44 15.52 -28.14
C PRO A 317 25.05 15.13 -29.57
N ASP A 318 25.97 14.54 -30.34
CA ASP A 318 25.68 14.05 -31.68
C ASP A 318 24.69 12.88 -31.68
N LEU A 319 24.67 12.06 -30.61
CA LEU A 319 23.68 10.99 -30.46
C LEU A 319 22.29 11.54 -30.16
N LEU A 320 22.17 12.60 -29.34
CA LEU A 320 20.89 13.27 -29.16
C LEU A 320 20.33 13.81 -30.48
N ARG A 321 21.18 14.42 -31.33
CA ARG A 321 20.77 14.88 -32.66
C ARG A 321 20.38 13.71 -33.55
N ARG A 322 21.12 12.61 -33.50
CA ARG A 322 20.85 11.40 -34.28
C ARG A 322 19.50 10.79 -33.93
N ILE A 323 19.21 10.62 -32.64
CA ILE A 323 17.92 10.12 -32.12
C ILE A 323 16.76 10.94 -32.76
N VAL A 324 16.83 12.27 -32.65
CA VAL A 324 15.78 13.16 -33.19
C VAL A 324 15.71 13.12 -34.72
N ASN A 325 16.85 13.14 -35.41
CA ASN A 325 16.91 13.17 -36.87
C ASN A 325 16.42 11.86 -37.52
N GLU A 326 16.53 10.74 -36.80
CA GLU A 326 16.03 9.43 -37.25
C GLU A 326 14.55 9.20 -36.90
N GLY A 327 13.90 10.17 -36.24
CA GLY A 327 12.45 10.15 -35.99
C GLY A 327 12.05 9.54 -34.65
N HIS A 328 12.99 9.40 -33.71
CA HIS A 328 12.72 8.95 -32.35
C HIS A 328 12.39 10.14 -31.43
N GLU A 329 11.68 9.84 -30.34
CA GLU A 329 11.36 10.82 -29.30
C GLU A 329 12.43 10.84 -28.21
N LEU A 330 12.62 12.00 -27.57
CA LEU A 330 13.46 12.16 -26.39
C LEU A 330 12.58 12.38 -25.16
N GLY A 331 12.89 11.70 -24.07
CA GLY A 331 12.36 11.95 -22.74
C GLY A 331 13.47 12.37 -21.78
N ASN A 332 13.07 12.99 -20.68
CA ASN A 332 13.98 13.41 -19.61
C ASN A 332 14.14 12.25 -18.60
N HIS A 333 15.38 11.88 -18.27
CA HIS A 333 15.71 10.91 -17.23
C HIS A 333 16.63 11.50 -16.15
N THR A 334 16.43 12.77 -15.80
CA THR A 334 17.27 13.59 -14.92
C THR A 334 18.68 13.84 -15.49
N PHE A 335 19.50 14.61 -14.79
CA PHE A 335 20.83 15.00 -15.28
C PHE A 335 21.92 14.05 -14.78
N THR A 336 21.86 13.65 -13.51
CA THR A 336 22.85 12.82 -12.83
C THR A 336 22.34 11.44 -12.41
N HIS A 337 21.07 11.12 -12.71
CA HIS A 337 20.40 9.87 -12.35
C HIS A 337 20.33 9.58 -10.83
N PRO A 338 19.90 10.56 -9.98
CA PRO A 338 19.69 10.30 -8.56
C PRO A 338 18.34 9.63 -8.29
N ASN A 339 18.22 8.93 -7.15
CA ASN A 339 16.91 8.56 -6.61
C ASN A 339 16.18 9.82 -6.14
N LEU A 340 15.08 10.17 -6.79
CA LEU A 340 14.37 11.41 -6.53
C LEU A 340 13.64 11.44 -5.19
N GLY A 341 13.30 10.28 -4.61
CA GLY A 341 12.73 10.16 -3.27
C GLY A 341 13.75 10.45 -2.16
N GLU A 342 15.05 10.43 -2.48
CA GLU A 342 16.14 10.60 -1.50
C GLU A 342 16.79 12.00 -1.54
N ILE A 343 16.39 12.85 -2.49
CA ILE A 343 16.96 14.20 -2.65
C ILE A 343 15.95 15.31 -2.36
N PRO A 344 16.40 16.49 -1.88
CA PRO A 344 15.52 17.64 -1.73
C PRO A 344 14.92 18.09 -3.05
N GLY A 345 13.64 18.48 -3.07
CA GLY A 345 12.96 18.87 -4.31
C GLY A 345 13.66 19.95 -5.14
N ARG A 346 14.36 20.90 -4.50
CA ARG A 346 15.14 21.92 -5.25
C ARG A 346 16.24 21.30 -6.12
N LEU A 347 16.81 20.16 -5.70
CA LEU A 347 17.73 19.40 -6.55
C LEU A 347 16.97 18.69 -7.67
N THR A 348 15.78 18.12 -7.41
CA THR A 348 14.90 17.59 -8.46
C THR A 348 14.61 18.64 -9.56
N ASP A 349 14.30 19.89 -9.18
CA ASP A 349 14.08 20.97 -10.16
C ASP A 349 15.34 21.22 -11.00
N LEU A 350 16.51 21.18 -10.38
CA LEU A 350 17.79 21.39 -11.06
C LEU A 350 18.10 20.25 -12.03
N GLU A 351 17.90 19.01 -11.61
CA GLU A 351 18.07 17.81 -12.42
C GLU A 351 17.19 17.86 -13.68
N LEU A 352 15.91 18.15 -13.51
CA LEU A 352 14.96 18.23 -14.62
C LEU A 352 15.28 19.39 -15.56
N ASN A 353 15.49 20.60 -15.01
CA ASN A 353 15.79 21.77 -15.82
C ASN A 353 17.12 21.65 -16.57
N ALA A 354 18.16 21.08 -15.96
CA ALA A 354 19.47 20.93 -16.61
C ALA A 354 19.37 20.02 -17.84
N THR A 355 18.71 18.87 -17.71
CA THR A 355 18.50 17.94 -18.84
C THR A 355 17.60 18.55 -19.91
N GLN A 356 16.54 19.25 -19.54
CA GLN A 356 15.67 19.97 -20.47
C GLN A 356 16.45 20.99 -21.32
N ARG A 357 17.25 21.84 -20.67
CA ARG A 357 18.03 22.88 -21.36
C ARG A 357 19.10 22.29 -22.25
N LEU A 358 19.70 21.18 -21.84
CA LEU A 358 20.62 20.43 -22.68
C LEU A 358 19.91 19.94 -23.96
N ILE A 359 18.79 19.22 -23.83
CA ILE A 359 18.02 18.69 -24.96
C ILE A 359 17.66 19.83 -25.93
N GLU A 360 17.11 20.94 -25.41
CA GLU A 360 16.75 22.13 -26.20
C GLU A 360 17.96 22.73 -26.92
N SER A 361 19.10 22.89 -26.22
CA SER A 361 20.29 23.51 -26.79
C SER A 361 20.95 22.67 -27.89
N VAL A 362 20.89 21.34 -27.78
CA VAL A 362 21.57 20.42 -28.70
C VAL A 362 20.71 20.11 -29.92
N THR A 363 19.40 19.96 -29.72
CA THR A 363 18.46 19.46 -30.74
C THR A 363 17.53 20.53 -31.30
N GLY A 364 17.40 21.67 -30.62
CA GLY A 364 16.40 22.68 -30.96
C GLY A 364 14.96 22.27 -30.64
N ARG A 365 14.75 21.15 -29.92
CA ARG A 365 13.45 20.63 -29.50
C ARG A 365 13.34 20.56 -27.98
N SER A 366 12.13 20.74 -27.48
CA SER A 366 11.76 20.49 -26.08
C SER A 366 11.15 19.10 -25.97
N THR A 367 11.19 18.49 -24.78
CA THR A 367 10.39 17.32 -24.44
C THR A 367 9.36 17.64 -23.36
N VAL A 368 8.25 16.90 -23.36
CA VAL A 368 7.28 16.85 -22.26
C VAL A 368 7.29 15.49 -21.58
N LEU A 369 8.09 14.53 -22.03
CA LEU A 369 8.13 13.18 -21.48
C LEU A 369 9.16 13.13 -20.37
N PHE A 370 8.79 12.54 -19.24
CA PHE A 370 9.67 12.31 -18.12
C PHE A 370 9.46 10.91 -17.57
N ARG A 371 10.57 10.22 -17.26
CA ARG A 371 10.56 8.99 -16.49
C ARG A 371 11.49 9.17 -15.29
N PRO A 372 11.02 9.02 -14.05
CA PRO A 372 11.87 9.11 -12.87
C PRO A 372 12.86 7.92 -12.81
N PRO A 373 14.14 8.16 -12.48
CA PRO A 373 15.07 7.09 -12.12
C PRO A 373 14.55 6.25 -10.95
N TYR A 374 14.90 4.96 -10.95
CA TYR A 374 14.57 4.00 -9.88
C TYR A 374 13.06 3.82 -9.63
N PHE A 375 12.23 4.10 -10.63
CA PHE A 375 10.79 3.82 -10.57
C PHE A 375 10.57 2.30 -10.69
N GLY A 376 10.82 1.61 -9.57
CA GLY A 376 11.25 0.21 -9.55
C GLY A 376 10.19 -0.86 -9.79
N ASP A 377 8.90 -0.52 -9.79
CA ASP A 377 7.81 -1.51 -9.92
C ASP A 377 6.66 -0.97 -10.80
N ALA A 378 7.02 -0.38 -11.95
CA ALA A 378 6.14 0.19 -12.97
C ALA A 378 5.40 1.49 -12.60
N GLU A 379 5.05 1.70 -11.32
CA GLU A 379 4.31 2.85 -10.79
C GLU A 379 4.76 3.21 -9.36
N ALA A 380 4.51 4.45 -8.91
CA ALA A 380 4.81 4.88 -7.54
C ALA A 380 3.73 4.35 -6.59
N ASP A 381 4.10 3.46 -5.67
CA ASP A 381 3.18 2.91 -4.65
C ASP A 381 3.26 3.66 -3.31
N LYS A 382 4.29 4.49 -3.12
CA LYS A 382 4.52 5.28 -1.90
C LYS A 382 4.42 6.79 -2.11
N PRO A 383 3.95 7.54 -1.10
CA PRO A 383 3.93 9.01 -1.13
C PRO A 383 5.27 9.67 -1.53
N GLU A 384 6.40 9.15 -1.02
CA GLU A 384 7.75 9.64 -1.35
C GLU A 384 8.12 9.48 -2.83
N GLU A 385 7.52 8.51 -3.53
CA GLU A 385 7.72 8.25 -4.95
C GLU A 385 6.77 9.10 -5.82
N VAL A 386 5.63 9.54 -5.27
CA VAL A 386 4.66 10.43 -5.96
C VAL A 386 5.11 11.90 -5.98
N GLU A 387 5.77 12.40 -4.93
CA GLU A 387 6.21 13.80 -4.86
C GLU A 387 7.14 14.22 -6.03
N PRO A 388 8.16 13.43 -6.43
CA PRO A 388 8.95 13.70 -7.62
C PRO A 388 8.11 13.79 -8.90
N ALA A 389 7.15 12.87 -9.06
CA ALA A 389 6.20 12.87 -10.17
C ALA A 389 5.36 14.15 -10.19
N LEU A 390 4.79 14.54 -9.05
CA LEU A 390 4.00 15.78 -8.91
C LEU A 390 4.81 17.02 -9.27
N ARG A 391 6.07 17.09 -8.83
CA ARG A 391 6.98 18.19 -9.14
C ARG A 391 7.32 18.26 -10.63
N ALA A 392 7.58 17.12 -11.27
CA ALA A 392 7.75 17.06 -12.72
C ALA A 392 6.48 17.52 -13.45
N GLN A 393 5.29 17.11 -12.99
CA GLN A 393 4.02 17.56 -13.55
C GLN A 393 3.82 19.08 -13.43
N GLN A 394 4.25 19.71 -12.33
CA GLN A 394 4.23 21.18 -12.17
C GLN A 394 5.15 21.90 -13.18
N LEU A 395 6.16 21.20 -13.70
CA LEU A 395 7.03 21.65 -14.78
C LEU A 395 6.47 21.30 -16.17
N ASN A 396 5.23 20.80 -16.25
CA ASN A 396 4.51 20.37 -17.45
C ASN A 396 5.06 19.08 -18.11
N TYR A 397 5.69 18.21 -17.32
CA TYR A 397 6.00 16.86 -17.79
C TYR A 397 4.79 15.91 -17.68
N ILE A 398 4.72 14.98 -18.63
CA ILE A 398 3.93 13.77 -18.60
C ILE A 398 4.85 12.67 -18.07
N ILE A 399 4.42 12.01 -17.00
CA ILE A 399 5.17 10.91 -16.40
C ILE A 399 4.86 9.63 -17.18
N VAL A 400 5.90 8.88 -17.56
CA VAL A 400 5.77 7.65 -18.34
C VAL A 400 6.20 6.46 -17.50
N GLY A 401 5.28 5.52 -17.29
CA GLY A 401 5.48 4.25 -16.59
C GLY A 401 6.28 3.22 -17.41
N LEU A 402 6.37 2.01 -16.84
CA LEU A 402 7.22 0.92 -17.35
C LEU A 402 6.73 -0.49 -16.93
N ARG A 403 5.46 -0.81 -17.16
CA ARG A 403 4.85 -2.11 -16.81
C ARG A 403 5.58 -3.29 -17.44
N ILE A 404 6.16 -3.12 -18.63
CA ILE A 404 6.98 -4.15 -19.27
C ILE A 404 8.48 -3.86 -19.06
N ASP A 405 8.99 -4.24 -17.88
CA ASP A 405 10.43 -4.35 -17.61
C ASP A 405 10.88 -5.84 -17.66
N PRO A 406 11.74 -6.24 -18.62
CA PRO A 406 12.38 -7.56 -18.68
C PRO A 406 13.61 -7.69 -17.76
N SER A 407 14.01 -6.62 -17.07
CA SER A 407 15.24 -6.47 -16.31
C SER A 407 16.49 -6.69 -17.15
N ASP A 408 16.53 -6.12 -18.36
CA ASP A 408 17.68 -6.25 -19.27
C ASP A 408 18.97 -5.67 -18.65
N TRP A 409 18.84 -4.71 -17.74
CA TRP A 409 19.93 -4.11 -16.98
C TRP A 409 20.67 -5.08 -16.04
N LYS A 410 20.06 -6.20 -15.62
CA LYS A 410 20.65 -7.12 -14.64
C LYS A 410 21.83 -7.92 -15.23
N PRO A 411 22.84 -8.25 -14.42
CA PRO A 411 23.95 -9.09 -14.87
C PRO A 411 23.47 -10.50 -15.23
N ASN A 412 24.08 -11.09 -16.27
CA ASN A 412 23.83 -12.45 -16.75
C ASN A 412 22.42 -12.72 -17.31
N VAL A 413 21.64 -11.68 -17.61
CA VAL A 413 20.39 -11.87 -18.36
C VAL A 413 20.70 -12.23 -19.81
N THR A 414 19.97 -13.19 -20.36
CA THR A 414 20.16 -13.65 -21.74
C THR A 414 19.20 -12.94 -22.72
N PRO A 415 19.54 -12.88 -24.02
CA PRO A 415 18.62 -12.34 -25.03
C PRO A 415 17.26 -13.06 -25.05
N ASP A 416 17.26 -14.38 -24.85
CA ASP A 416 16.04 -15.19 -24.80
C ASP A 416 15.13 -14.80 -23.62
N GLU A 417 15.71 -14.57 -22.45
CA GLU A 417 14.96 -14.13 -21.28
C GLU A 417 14.38 -12.72 -21.47
N ILE A 418 15.11 -11.81 -22.12
CA ILE A 418 14.61 -10.47 -22.43
C ILE A 418 13.38 -10.57 -23.34
N VAL A 419 13.48 -11.33 -24.44
CA VAL A 419 12.36 -11.52 -25.39
C VAL A 419 11.17 -12.16 -24.68
N GLN A 420 11.39 -13.27 -23.97
CA GLN A 420 10.32 -14.04 -23.33
C GLN A 420 9.58 -13.20 -22.29
N ARG A 421 10.29 -12.55 -21.36
CA ARG A 421 9.68 -11.72 -20.31
C ARG A 421 8.90 -10.54 -20.87
N THR A 422 9.42 -9.92 -21.94
CA THR A 422 8.76 -8.79 -22.60
C THR A 422 7.47 -9.24 -23.27
N VAL A 423 7.52 -10.33 -24.06
CA VAL A 423 6.35 -10.86 -24.77
C VAL A 423 5.30 -11.36 -23.79
N ASP A 424 5.69 -12.08 -22.74
CA ASP A 424 4.74 -12.59 -21.73
C ASP A 424 3.94 -11.47 -21.07
N LYS A 425 4.60 -10.38 -20.67
CA LYS A 425 3.94 -9.21 -20.10
C LYS A 425 3.12 -8.42 -21.13
N ALA A 426 3.59 -8.31 -22.36
CA ALA A 426 2.87 -7.63 -23.44
C ALA A 426 1.55 -8.34 -23.83
N MET A 427 1.43 -9.63 -23.50
CA MET A 427 0.26 -10.45 -23.78
C MET A 427 -0.76 -10.49 -22.62
N ASP A 428 -0.53 -9.76 -21.54
CA ASP A 428 -1.50 -9.62 -20.45
C ASP A 428 -2.76 -8.88 -20.96
N ASP A 429 -3.92 -9.52 -20.82
CA ASP A 429 -5.21 -9.01 -21.30
C ASP A 429 -6.01 -8.27 -20.22
N ASN A 430 -5.58 -8.35 -18.95
CA ASN A 430 -6.25 -7.67 -17.85
C ASN A 430 -6.03 -6.15 -17.96
N PRO A 431 -7.09 -5.33 -18.10
CA PRO A 431 -6.97 -3.87 -18.20
C PRO A 431 -6.20 -3.21 -17.06
N GLU A 432 -6.26 -3.78 -15.86
CA GLU A 432 -5.60 -3.25 -14.67
C GLU A 432 -4.10 -3.55 -14.61
N THR A 433 -3.63 -4.59 -15.31
CA THR A 433 -2.23 -5.05 -15.26
C THR A 433 -1.51 -4.96 -16.59
N ARG A 434 -2.23 -4.90 -17.72
CA ARG A 434 -1.64 -4.84 -19.06
C ARG A 434 -0.62 -3.72 -19.22
N GLY A 435 0.50 -4.05 -19.84
CA GLY A 435 1.55 -3.11 -20.19
C GLY A 435 1.62 -2.91 -21.70
N GLN A 436 1.98 -1.70 -22.09
CA GLN A 436 2.18 -1.22 -23.46
C GLN A 436 3.50 -0.48 -23.64
N VAL A 437 4.16 -0.06 -22.56
CA VAL A 437 5.46 0.60 -22.59
C VAL A 437 6.54 -0.39 -22.15
N VAL A 438 7.39 -0.76 -23.11
CA VAL A 438 8.56 -1.62 -22.88
C VAL A 438 9.73 -0.77 -22.45
N LEU A 439 10.28 -1.07 -21.28
CA LEU A 439 11.55 -0.51 -20.79
C LEU A 439 12.71 -1.41 -21.20
N LEU A 440 13.68 -0.84 -21.89
CA LEU A 440 15.01 -1.40 -22.12
C LEU A 440 16.06 -0.35 -21.75
N HIS A 441 17.33 -0.73 -21.69
CA HIS A 441 18.42 0.20 -21.37
C HIS A 441 19.42 0.29 -22.52
N ASP A 442 19.79 1.51 -22.90
CA ASP A 442 20.84 1.79 -23.89
C ASP A 442 22.15 2.31 -23.26
N SER A 443 22.26 2.27 -21.92
CA SER A 443 23.50 2.47 -21.17
C SER A 443 23.49 1.66 -19.85
N GLY A 444 24.35 1.97 -18.88
CA GLY A 444 24.32 1.34 -17.56
C GLY A 444 24.90 -0.08 -17.52
N GLY A 445 26.17 -0.22 -17.91
CA GLY A 445 26.87 -1.52 -17.94
C GLY A 445 26.74 -2.25 -19.28
N ASP A 446 26.91 -3.57 -19.28
CA ASP A 446 26.92 -4.36 -20.53
C ASP A 446 25.50 -4.56 -21.10
N ARG A 447 25.24 -3.96 -22.26
CA ARG A 447 23.95 -4.04 -22.99
C ARG A 447 23.98 -4.97 -24.20
N ALA A 448 24.99 -5.82 -24.36
CA ALA A 448 25.10 -6.72 -25.51
C ALA A 448 23.87 -7.64 -25.67
N ALA A 449 23.33 -8.14 -24.56
CA ALA A 449 22.13 -8.98 -24.58
C ALA A 449 20.89 -8.23 -25.10
N THR A 450 20.73 -6.96 -24.73
CA THR A 450 19.65 -6.08 -25.21
C THR A 450 19.74 -5.90 -26.72
N ILE A 451 20.95 -5.66 -27.25
CA ILE A 451 21.19 -5.51 -28.71
C ILE A 451 20.83 -6.80 -29.46
N GLU A 452 21.24 -7.96 -28.94
CA GLU A 452 20.94 -9.25 -29.57
C GLU A 452 19.45 -9.60 -29.52
N ALA A 453 18.77 -9.24 -28.42
CA ALA A 453 17.33 -9.48 -28.24
C ALA A 453 16.46 -8.60 -29.15
N LEU A 454 16.83 -7.33 -29.36
CA LEU A 454 15.96 -6.31 -29.92
C LEU A 454 15.32 -6.68 -31.28
N PRO A 455 16.04 -7.20 -32.30
CA PRO A 455 15.41 -7.57 -33.57
C PRO A 455 14.37 -8.70 -33.40
N ARG A 456 14.69 -9.70 -32.56
CA ARG A 456 13.79 -10.83 -32.29
C ARG A 456 12.56 -10.36 -31.53
N LEU A 457 12.76 -9.51 -30.54
CA LEU A 457 11.68 -8.91 -29.76
C LEU A 457 10.69 -8.16 -30.67
N ILE A 458 11.19 -7.32 -31.57
CA ILE A 458 10.36 -6.57 -32.54
C ILE A 458 9.54 -7.52 -33.42
N HIS A 459 10.15 -8.61 -33.90
CA HIS A 459 9.44 -9.58 -34.74
C HIS A 459 8.35 -10.33 -33.97
N GLU A 460 8.62 -10.77 -32.74
CA GLU A 460 7.64 -11.47 -31.91
C GLU A 460 6.46 -10.55 -31.56
N LEU A 461 6.73 -9.31 -31.13
CA LEU A 461 5.68 -8.34 -30.80
C LEU A 461 4.80 -7.97 -32.01
N ARG A 462 5.38 -7.90 -33.22
CA ARG A 462 4.61 -7.68 -34.47
C ARG A 462 3.75 -8.86 -34.91
N ALA A 463 4.11 -10.07 -34.49
CA ALA A 463 3.41 -11.29 -34.87
C ALA A 463 2.18 -11.58 -34.00
N LYS A 464 2.07 -10.88 -32.87
CA LYS A 464 0.90 -10.87 -31.99
C LYS A 464 -0.06 -9.77 -32.41
#